data_AF-A0A0H5SHF8-F1
#
_entry.id   AF-A0A0H5SHF8-F1
#
_cell.length_a   1.000
_cell.length_b   1.000
_cell.length_c   1.000
_cell.angle_alpha   90.00
_cell.angle_beta   90.00
_cell.angle_gamma   90.00
#
_symmetry.space_group_name_H-M   'P 1'
#
loop_
_entity.id
_entity.type
_entity.pdbx_description
1 polymer ?
#
loop_
_entity_poly.entity_id
_entity_poly.type
_entity_poly.pdbx_seq_one_letter_code
_entity_poly.pdbx_strand_id
1 'polypeptide(L)' 'MHKYEVNRGQTLNILTPFNIKFTDIKTETVVKNDSVILKSEYPNGLYIEITQYNDKIILLSNRELIDNGDGTFTAPAQ' A
#
# COMPACT_ATOMS: atom_id res chain seq x y z
N MET A 1 -2.98 -2.44 12.93
CA MET A 1 -2.53 -2.08 11.57
C MET A 1 -1.01 -2.12 11.56
N HIS A 2 -0.42 -2.67 10.51
CA HIS A 2 1.03 -2.78 10.30
C HIS A 2 1.51 -1.55 9.55
N LYS A 3 2.69 -1.03 9.92
CA LYS A 3 3.27 0.19 9.33
C LYS A 3 4.66 -0.13 8.77
N TYR A 4 4.89 0.33 7.55
CA TYR A 4 6.16 0.22 6.84
C TYR A 4 6.57 1.61 6.34
N GLU A 5 7.88 1.90 6.37
CA GLU A 5 8.43 3.17 5.92
C GLU A 5 9.48 2.92 4.85
N VAL A 6 9.36 3.62 3.72
CA VAL A 6 10.25 3.53 2.57
C VAL A 6 10.84 4.91 2.33
N ASN A 7 12.17 5.00 2.31
CA ASN A 7 12.86 6.28 2.14
C ASN A 7 12.89 6.72 0.67
N ARG A 8 13.09 8.02 0.45
CA ARG A 8 13.25 8.59 -0.88
C ARG A 8 14.31 7.84 -1.71
N GLY A 9 13.95 7.51 -2.94
CA GLY A 9 14.82 6.79 -3.88
C GLY A 9 14.62 5.28 -3.89
N GLN A 10 13.84 4.74 -2.95
CA GLN A 10 13.40 3.35 -2.97
C GLN A 10 12.03 3.24 -3.62
N THR A 11 11.81 2.18 -4.41
CA THR A 11 10.50 1.87 -4.99
C THR A 11 9.67 1.13 -3.96
N LEU A 12 8.38 1.48 -3.86
CA LEU A 12 7.39 0.70 -3.12
C LEU A 12 6.45 0.03 -4.12
N ASN A 13 6.52 -1.30 -4.22
CA ASN A 13 5.55 -2.09 -4.96
C ASN A 13 4.86 -3.08 -4.02
N ILE A 14 3.53 -3.19 -4.13
CA ILE A 14 2.76 -4.13 -3.33
C ILE A 14 2.17 -5.19 -4.26
N LEU A 15 2.62 -6.42 -4.10
CA LEU A 15 2.10 -7.58 -4.80
C LEU A 15 0.83 -8.04 -4.10
N THR A 16 -0.28 -7.99 -4.82
CA THR A 16 -1.58 -8.48 -4.40
C THR A 16 -1.96 -9.69 -5.25
N PRO A 17 -1.48 -10.91 -4.93
CA PRO A 17 -1.63 -12.12 -5.76
C PRO A 17 -3.07 -12.67 -5.74
N PHE A 18 -4.06 -11.82 -5.50
CA PHE A 18 -5.46 -12.17 -5.48
C PHE A 18 -6.01 -12.13 -6.90
N ASN A 19 -6.92 -13.06 -7.22
CA ASN A 19 -7.68 -13.00 -8.46
C ASN A 19 -8.80 -11.94 -8.36
N ILE A 20 -8.41 -10.69 -8.09
CA ILE A 20 -9.28 -9.52 -7.91
C ILE A 20 -9.07 -8.58 -9.09
N LYS A 21 -10.16 -8.12 -9.70
CA LYS A 21 -10.07 -7.12 -10.77
C LYS A 21 -9.86 -5.74 -10.15
N PHE A 22 -9.09 -4.91 -10.83
CA PHE A 22 -8.84 -3.53 -10.38
C PHE A 22 -10.14 -2.73 -10.19
N THR A 23 -11.17 -3.00 -11.00
CA THR A 23 -12.50 -2.37 -10.90
C THR A 23 -13.23 -2.65 -9.60
N ASP A 24 -12.87 -3.73 -8.91
CA ASP A 24 -13.52 -4.14 -7.67
C ASP A 24 -12.80 -3.52 -6.45
N ILE A 25 -11.63 -2.91 -6.67
CA ILE A 25 -10.87 -2.21 -5.65
C ILE A 25 -11.42 -0.80 -5.52
N LYS A 26 -11.91 -0.46 -4.33
CA LYS A 26 -12.33 0.91 -4.04
C LYS A 26 -11.09 1.72 -3.67
N THR A 27 -10.76 2.68 -4.51
CA THR A 27 -9.61 3.57 -4.31
C THR A 27 -10.06 5.00 -3.99
N GLU A 28 -9.45 5.60 -2.97
CA GLU A 28 -9.62 7.01 -2.63
C GLU A 28 -8.25 7.70 -2.64
N THR A 29 -8.15 8.85 -3.31
CA THR A 29 -6.95 9.68 -3.30
C THR A 29 -7.26 11.01 -2.64
N VAL A 30 -6.52 11.34 -1.59
CA VAL A 30 -6.60 12.62 -0.89
C VAL A 30 -5.28 13.35 -1.08
N VAL A 31 -5.32 14.47 -1.78
CA VAL A 31 -4.16 15.35 -1.96
C VAL A 31 -4.17 16.40 -0.85
N LYS A 32 -3.06 16.51 -0.13
CA LYS A 32 -2.80 17.53 0.88
C LYS A 32 -1.63 18.41 0.43
N ASN A 33 -1.36 19.47 1.19
CA ASN A 33 -0.29 20.42 0.87
C ASN A 33 1.10 19.79 0.89
N ASP A 34 1.32 18.78 1.74
CA ASP A 34 2.62 18.16 2.01
C ASP A 34 2.68 16.66 1.64
N SER A 35 1.56 16.09 1.24
CA SER A 35 1.42 14.65 1.06
C SER A 35 0.28 14.26 0.13
N VAL A 36 0.40 13.07 -0.46
CA VAL A 36 -0.69 12.40 -1.18
C VAL A 36 -1.02 11.12 -0.44
N ILE A 37 -2.29 10.93 -0.09
CA ILE A 37 -2.77 9.74 0.59
C ILE A 37 -3.59 8.93 -0.42
N LEU A 38 -3.19 7.69 -0.68
CA LEU A 38 -3.95 6.72 -1.46
C LEU A 38 -4.47 5.63 -0.51
N LYS A 39 -5.78 5.43 -0.50
CA LYS A 39 -6.44 4.34 0.24
C LYS A 39 -7.01 3.35 -0.76
N SER A 40 -6.86 2.06 -0.48
CA SER A 40 -7.34 0.96 -1.30
C SER A 40 -8.03 -0.07 -0.42
N GLU A 41 -9.32 -0.23 -0.63
CA GLU A 41 -10.17 -1.26 -0.02
C GLU A 41 -10.43 -2.36 -1.04
N TYR A 42 -9.91 -3.55 -0.78
CA TYR A 42 -10.07 -4.72 -1.65
C TYR A 42 -11.31 -5.53 -1.23
N PRO A 43 -12.01 -6.18 -2.17
CA PRO A 43 -13.20 -7.01 -1.88
C PRO A 43 -12.95 -8.14 -0.88
N ASN A 44 -11.73 -8.66 -0.82
CA ASN A 44 -11.35 -9.70 0.12
C ASN A 44 -11.11 -9.16 1.54
N GLY A 45 -11.34 -7.86 1.79
CA GLY A 45 -11.13 -7.21 3.08
C GLY A 45 -9.68 -6.78 3.36
N LEU A 46 -8.78 -6.83 2.37
CA LEU A 46 -7.48 -6.17 2.49
C LEU A 46 -7.67 -4.65 2.42
N TYR A 47 -7.06 -3.94 3.34
CA TYR A 47 -6.97 -2.49 3.35
C TYR A 47 -5.50 -2.08 3.26
N ILE A 48 -5.22 -1.17 2.33
CA ILE A 48 -3.91 -0.56 2.15
C ILE A 48 -4.09 0.96 2.13
N GLU A 49 -3.26 1.66 2.89
CA GLU A 49 -3.14 3.11 2.84
C GLU A 49 -1.69 3.50 2.62
N ILE A 50 -1.43 4.32 1.62
CA ILE A 50 -0.11 4.82 1.26
C ILE A 50 -0.15 6.32 1.44
N THR A 51 0.72 6.85 2.30
CA THR A 51 0.96 8.29 2.41
C THR A 51 2.32 8.60 1.82
N GLN A 52 2.33 9.32 0.71
CA GLN A 52 3.54 9.77 0.03
C GLN A 52 3.85 11.20 0.43
N TYR A 53 5.01 11.39 1.08
CA TYR A 53 5.65 12.68 1.33
C TYR A 53 6.77 12.91 0.31
N ASN A 54 7.40 14.09 0.34
CA ASN A 54 8.53 14.41 -0.53
C ASN A 54 9.80 13.58 -0.24
N ASP A 55 9.98 13.15 1.02
CA ASP A 55 11.17 12.49 1.53
C ASP A 55 10.97 11.02 1.89
N LYS A 56 9.71 10.57 2.00
CA LYS A 56 9.38 9.19 2.37
C LYS A 56 7.99 8.77 1.94
N ILE A 57 7.76 7.47 1.97
CA ILE A 57 6.45 6.85 1.80
C ILE A 57 6.14 6.06 3.07
N ILE A 58 4.95 6.26 3.62
CA ILE A 58 4.40 5.46 4.71
C ILE A 58 3.35 4.54 4.13
N LEU A 59 3.51 3.23 4.34
CA LEU A 59 2.53 2.22 4.01
C LEU A 59 1.89 1.68 5.28
N LEU A 60 0.57 1.71 5.33
CA LEU A 60 -0.25 1.09 6.36
C LEU A 60 -1.06 -0.04 5.74
N SER A 61 -1.13 -1.18 6.42
CA SER A 61 -2.02 -2.28 6.04
C SER A 61 -2.73 -2.88 7.25
N ASN A 62 -3.95 -3.38 7.02
CA ASN A 62 -4.66 -4.16 8.03
C ASN A 62 -4.15 -5.61 8.15
N ARG A 63 -3.29 -6.06 7.22
CA ARG A 63 -2.62 -7.36 7.26
C ARG A 63 -1.12 -7.18 7.29
N GLU A 64 -0.42 -8.16 7.87
CA GLU A 64 1.04 -8.17 7.84
C GLU A 64 1.52 -8.48 6.42
N LEU A 65 2.34 -7.59 5.87
CA LEU A 65 2.96 -7.76 4.56
C LEU A 65 4.30 -8.46 4.70
N ILE A 66 4.62 -9.29 3.71
CA ILE A 66 5.90 -9.99 3.62
C ILE A 66 6.85 -9.12 2.80
N ASP A 67 7.95 -8.67 3.41
CA ASP A 67 9.03 -7.98 2.70
C ASP A 67 9.86 -9.00 1.91
N ASN A 68 9.99 -8.79 0.59
CA ASN A 68 10.73 -9.69 -0.28
C ASN A 68 12.22 -9.30 -0.40
N GLY A 69 12.67 -8.19 0.20
CA GLY A 69 14.05 -7.73 0.20
C GLY A 69 14.51 -7.02 -1.09
N ASP A 70 13.60 -6.82 -2.04
CA ASP A 70 13.85 -6.18 -3.35
C ASP A 70 13.04 -4.87 -3.54
N GLY A 71 12.45 -4.35 -2.46
CA GLY A 71 11.55 -3.19 -2.51
C GLY A 71 10.10 -3.54 -2.83
N THR A 72 9.78 -4.83 -2.95
CA THR A 72 8.40 -5.31 -3.07
C THR A 72 7.89 -5.91 -1.76
N PHE A 73 6.60 -5.71 -1.49
CA PHE A 73 5.89 -6.29 -0.36
C PHE A 73 4.77 -7.19 -0.88
N THR A 74 4.61 -8.38 -0.32
CA THR A 74 3.52 -9.28 -0.67
C THR A 74 2.41 -9.23 0.36
N ALA A 75 1.18 -8.95 -0.08
CA ALA A 75 0.00 -9.08 0.78
C ALA A 75 -0.40 -10.56 0.91
N PRO A 76 -0.62 -11.07 2.13
CA PRO A 76 -0.92 -12.48 2.33
C PRO A 76 -2.29 -12.83 1.74
N ALA A 77 -2.34 -13.97 1.04
CA ALA A 77 -3.59 -14.67 0.76
C ALA A 77 -4.22 -15.07 2.09
N GLN A 78 -5.44 -14.60 2.33
CA GLN A 78 -6.23 -15.05 3.47
C GLN A 78 -6.59 -16.53 3.34
#